data_AF-A0A9D7U0C7-F1
#
_entry.id   AF-A0A9D7U0C7-F1
#
_cell.length_a   1.000
_cell.length_b   1.000
_cell.length_c   1.000
_cell.angle_alpha   90.00
_cell.angle_beta   90.00
_cell.angle_gamma   90.00
#
_symmetry.space_group_name_H-M   'P 1'
#
loop_
_entity.id
_entity.type
_entity.pdbx_description
1 polymer ?
#
loop_
_entity_poly.entity_id
_entity_poly.type
_entity_poly.pdbx_seq_one_letter_code
_entity_poly.pdbx_strand_id
1 'polypeptide(L)'
;MNKLTNVLVYPCGAESGLEIHLALKDIINIRVVGASGKQDHGRMVYKNYYRDFPYVGSPEFIDTLNQLIEKEAIDIILPTHDSVLLFLARNAAKINTRIAFPSLEATEICRSKKKIYDLFQEYDFCPEVYDDIEKIENFPVYAKLDEGQGSKGAFIVKVKKQLTDLEDIENFVVMELLPGEELTIDCFTDRHGRVQFVGPRNRKRVSDGISVNSNSVPATDEIRTIAKIVSDEIGIRGSWYFQLKKDVKGKFKLLEASVKVAGNSNTFRGIGVNLPLLMVYDYLDYDVEVFHNDYGIEVDRCLQSRYNIELEYDTIYIDFDDTITKNKEVNPNVMMFLYHQKQKKRTIKLITKHIHDLDQTLENLAIHKGIFDEIIHLKMEDEKYRYIKEKEKVIFIDNAYGERAKVKKELNIPVFDVDTIPTLIDWRE
;
A
#
# COMPACT_ATOMS: atom_id res chain seq x y z
N MET A 1 11.26 17.55 -14.50
CA MET A 1 12.17 17.42 -13.35
C MET A 1 13.32 16.50 -13.75
N ASN A 2 14.58 16.92 -13.59
CA ASN A 2 15.74 16.13 -14.02
C ASN A 2 16.51 15.47 -12.86
N LYS A 3 16.16 15.76 -11.60
CA LYS A 3 16.80 15.15 -10.42
C LYS A 3 15.99 13.92 -9.98
N LEU A 4 16.68 12.80 -9.78
CA LEU A 4 16.14 11.63 -9.10
C LEU A 4 16.01 11.92 -7.59
N THR A 5 14.83 11.69 -7.03
CA THR A 5 14.55 11.79 -5.59
C THR A 5 14.57 10.40 -4.96
N ASN A 6 15.43 10.19 -3.96
CA ASN A 6 15.45 8.96 -3.18
C ASN A 6 14.51 9.07 -1.97
N VAL A 7 13.48 8.24 -1.92
CA VAL A 7 12.45 8.23 -0.87
C VAL A 7 12.61 6.99 0.00
N LEU A 8 12.86 7.19 1.30
CA LEU A 8 12.86 6.10 2.28
C LEU A 8 11.46 5.93 2.87
N VAL A 9 10.91 4.73 2.79
CA VAL A 9 9.65 4.34 3.45
C VAL A 9 10.00 3.51 4.70
N TYR A 10 9.58 3.99 5.87
CA TYR A 10 9.90 3.30 7.13
C TYR A 10 8.75 3.35 8.16
N PRO A 11 8.35 2.21 8.75
CA PRO A 11 8.61 0.84 8.30
C PRO A 11 7.91 0.54 6.96
N CYS A 12 8.51 -0.27 6.10
CA CYS A 12 8.00 -0.44 4.73
C CYS A 12 6.96 -1.55 4.53
N GLY A 13 6.86 -2.53 5.44
CA GLY A 13 6.04 -3.73 5.21
C GLY A 13 4.63 -3.73 5.77
N ALA A 14 4.19 -2.66 6.42
CA ALA A 14 2.78 -2.47 6.78
C ALA A 14 1.96 -2.00 5.57
N GLU A 15 0.63 -2.11 5.61
CA GLU A 15 -0.25 -1.75 4.50
C GLU A 15 -0.05 -0.31 3.98
N SER A 16 0.23 0.66 4.87
CA SER A 16 0.60 2.03 4.48
C SER A 16 1.92 2.09 3.72
N GLY A 17 2.92 1.33 4.14
CA GLY A 17 4.20 1.22 3.43
C GLY A 17 4.05 0.54 2.06
N LEU A 18 3.25 -0.51 1.96
CA LEU A 18 2.98 -1.17 0.68
C LEU A 18 2.22 -0.24 -0.29
N GLU A 19 1.27 0.54 0.21
CA GLU A 19 0.55 1.51 -0.61
C GLU A 19 1.47 2.64 -1.10
N ILE A 20 2.34 3.18 -0.23
CA ILE A 20 3.33 4.19 -0.64
C ILE A 20 4.26 3.63 -1.72
N HIS A 21 4.70 2.38 -1.59
CA HIS A 21 5.52 1.74 -2.63
C HIS A 21 4.79 1.67 -3.97
N LEU A 22 3.56 1.15 -4.00
CA LEU A 22 2.77 1.07 -5.23
C LEU A 22 2.49 2.44 -5.84
N ALA A 23 2.34 3.47 -5.00
CA ALA A 23 2.09 4.83 -5.43
C ALA A 23 3.32 5.53 -6.05
N LEU A 24 4.54 5.07 -5.72
CA LEU A 24 5.78 5.77 -6.06
C LEU A 24 6.72 4.97 -6.98
N LYS A 25 6.67 3.63 -7.00
CA LYS A 25 7.70 2.78 -7.63
C LYS A 25 7.88 3.02 -9.13
N ASP A 26 6.81 3.39 -9.84
CA ASP A 26 6.80 3.58 -11.29
C ASP A 26 6.95 5.07 -11.69
N ILE A 27 7.18 5.96 -10.71
CA ILE A 27 7.40 7.39 -10.97
C ILE A 27 8.85 7.61 -11.41
N ILE A 28 9.04 8.09 -12.64
CA ILE A 28 10.33 8.14 -13.33
C ILE A 28 11.47 8.83 -12.56
N ASN A 29 11.15 9.86 -11.78
CA ASN A 29 12.11 10.65 -11.01
C ASN A 29 12.11 10.30 -9.51
N ILE A 30 11.53 9.17 -9.13
CA ILE A 30 11.53 8.69 -7.74
C ILE A 30 12.18 7.31 -7.68
N ARG A 31 13.09 7.14 -6.72
CA ARG A 31 13.63 5.85 -6.33
C ARG A 31 13.17 5.53 -4.92
N VAL A 32 12.45 4.42 -4.76
CA VAL A 32 11.92 3.99 -3.46
C VAL A 32 12.90 3.04 -2.76
N VAL A 33 13.19 3.32 -1.50
CA VAL A 33 13.96 2.48 -0.57
C VAL A 33 13.05 2.10 0.60
N GLY A 34 13.02 0.82 0.95
CA GLY A 34 12.23 0.32 2.08
C GLY A 34 13.13 -0.20 3.19
N ALA A 35 12.81 0.12 4.44
CA ALA A 35 13.47 -0.47 5.60
C ALA A 35 12.44 -1.03 6.59
N SER A 36 12.76 -2.15 7.22
CA SER A 36 11.92 -2.75 8.27
C SER A 36 12.76 -3.44 9.34
N GLY A 37 12.29 -3.36 10.59
CA GLY A 37 12.90 -4.05 11.73
C GLY A 37 12.43 -5.48 11.94
N LYS A 38 11.51 -5.95 11.10
CA LYS A 38 11.04 -7.35 11.09
C LYS A 38 11.06 -7.89 9.67
N GLN A 39 11.08 -9.22 9.55
CA GLN A 39 10.86 -9.86 8.26
C GLN A 39 9.37 -9.72 7.89
N ASP A 40 9.09 -9.00 6.82
CA ASP A 40 7.74 -8.74 6.34
C ASP A 40 7.64 -8.78 4.81
N HIS A 41 6.46 -8.44 4.29
CA HIS A 41 6.18 -8.46 2.85
C HIS A 41 7.01 -7.44 2.05
N GLY A 42 7.60 -6.43 2.71
CA GLY A 42 8.45 -5.45 2.06
C GLY A 42 9.59 -6.08 1.26
N ARG A 43 10.19 -7.17 1.77
CA ARG A 43 11.23 -7.95 1.07
C ARG A 43 10.82 -8.42 -0.33
N MET A 44 9.52 -8.64 -0.54
CA MET A 44 8.98 -9.25 -1.76
C MET A 44 8.63 -8.24 -2.85
N VAL A 45 8.56 -6.94 -2.52
CA VAL A 45 8.11 -5.88 -3.44
C VAL A 45 9.07 -4.69 -3.52
N TYR A 46 9.88 -4.44 -2.50
CA TYR A 46 10.88 -3.37 -2.57
C TYR A 46 12.15 -3.88 -3.27
N LYS A 47 12.54 -3.23 -4.37
CA LYS A 47 13.84 -3.44 -5.03
C LYS A 47 15.02 -3.16 -4.10
N ASN A 48 14.97 -2.03 -3.42
CA ASN A 48 15.97 -1.58 -2.46
C ASN A 48 15.41 -1.80 -1.05
N TYR A 49 15.61 -3.00 -0.49
CA TYR A 49 15.06 -3.40 0.82
C TYR A 49 16.16 -3.61 1.86
N TYR A 50 15.98 -3.00 3.02
CA TYR A 50 16.84 -3.10 4.19
C TYR A 50 16.12 -3.85 5.31
N ARG A 51 16.63 -5.06 5.60
CA ARG A 51 16.13 -5.93 6.67
C ARG A 51 16.75 -5.61 8.02
N ASP A 52 16.16 -6.16 9.08
CA ASP A 52 16.70 -6.17 10.44
C ASP A 52 17.08 -4.76 10.94
N PHE A 53 16.35 -3.75 10.50
CA PHE A 53 16.58 -2.37 10.89
C PHE A 53 16.24 -2.19 12.39
N PRO A 54 17.02 -1.42 13.17
CA PRO A 54 16.72 -1.23 14.58
C PRO A 54 15.29 -0.69 14.80
N TYR A 55 14.67 -1.09 15.90
CA TYR A 55 13.37 -0.54 16.30
C TYR A 55 13.58 0.88 16.85
N VAL A 56 12.57 1.73 16.64
CA VAL A 56 12.52 3.05 17.28
C VAL A 56 12.63 2.90 18.81
N GLY A 57 13.51 3.70 19.41
CA GLY A 57 13.87 3.60 20.83
C GLY A 57 15.18 2.86 21.12
N SER A 58 15.72 2.10 20.16
CA SER A 58 17.07 1.51 20.31
C SER A 58 18.14 2.62 20.26
N PRO A 59 19.19 2.60 21.11
CA PRO A 59 20.24 3.63 21.12
C PRO A 59 20.93 3.83 19.76
N GLU A 60 21.07 2.76 18.98
CA GLU A 60 21.77 2.73 17.69
C GLU A 60 20.88 3.13 16.50
N PHE A 61 19.59 3.42 16.73
CA PHE A 61 18.63 3.66 15.66
C PHE A 61 19.00 4.85 14.77
N ILE A 62 19.30 6.00 15.38
CA ILE A 62 19.57 7.25 14.64
C ILE A 62 20.87 7.12 13.84
N ASP A 63 21.90 6.52 14.43
CA ASP A 63 23.18 6.30 13.75
C ASP A 63 23.01 5.37 12.55
N THR A 64 22.26 4.27 12.72
CA THR A 64 21.94 3.34 11.63
C THR A 64 21.11 4.00 10.52
N LEU A 65 20.15 4.85 10.90
CA LEU A 65 19.36 5.65 9.96
C LEU A 65 20.22 6.63 9.17
N ASN A 66 21.13 7.35 9.82
CA ASN A 66 22.03 8.28 9.14
C ASN A 66 23.02 7.57 8.21
N GLN A 67 23.52 6.39 8.58
CA GLN A 67 24.33 5.55 7.68
C GLN A 67 23.55 5.13 6.43
N LEU A 68 22.28 4.73 6.60
CA LEU A 68 21.42 4.39 5.47
C LEU A 68 21.13 5.61 4.59
N ILE A 69 20.84 6.76 5.20
CA ILE A 69 20.62 8.04 4.49
C ILE A 69 21.81 8.37 3.61
N GLU A 70 23.03 8.30 4.14
CA GLU A 70 24.26 8.58 3.41
C GLU A 70 24.48 7.56 2.30
N LYS A 71 24.41 6.26 2.62
CA LYS A 71 24.63 5.16 1.67
C LYS A 71 23.69 5.23 0.46
N GLU A 72 22.42 5.54 0.70
CA GLU A 72 21.37 5.53 -0.33
C GLU A 72 21.04 6.92 -0.88
N ALA A 73 21.75 7.95 -0.41
CA ALA A 73 21.51 9.36 -0.73
C ALA A 73 20.03 9.75 -0.57
N ILE A 74 19.41 9.38 0.56
CA ILE A 74 17.99 9.60 0.82
C ILE A 74 17.69 11.11 0.90
N ASP A 75 16.77 11.59 0.07
CA ASP A 75 16.32 12.99 0.06
C ASP A 75 15.17 13.25 1.03
N ILE A 76 14.33 12.23 1.30
CA ILE A 76 13.18 12.35 2.18
C ILE A 76 12.74 11.00 2.78
N ILE A 77 12.26 11.02 4.02
CA ILE A 77 11.67 9.89 4.74
C ILE A 77 10.15 10.04 4.80
N LEU A 78 9.41 9.01 4.39
CA LEU A 78 7.97 8.86 4.59
C LEU A 78 7.70 7.84 5.72
N PRO A 79 7.35 8.29 6.94
CA PRO A 79 7.00 7.40 8.02
C PRO A 79 5.59 6.82 7.86
N THR A 80 5.43 5.54 8.20
CA THR A 80 4.18 4.80 7.90
C THR A 80 3.37 4.42 9.15
N HIS A 81 3.87 4.76 10.33
CA HIS A 81 3.30 4.42 11.63
C HIS A 81 3.43 5.61 12.60
N ASP A 82 2.38 5.92 13.36
CA ASP A 82 2.32 7.14 14.20
C ASP A 82 3.42 7.18 15.28
N SER A 83 3.68 6.07 15.98
CA SER A 83 4.78 6.04 16.97
C SER A 83 6.17 6.22 16.35
N VAL A 84 6.36 5.75 15.11
CA VAL A 84 7.62 5.94 14.39
C VAL A 84 7.75 7.39 13.95
N LEU A 85 6.68 7.95 13.39
CA LEU A 85 6.60 9.35 13.02
C LEU A 85 6.90 10.27 14.22
N LEU A 86 6.29 10.03 15.38
CA LEU A 86 6.55 10.79 16.60
C LEU A 86 8.00 10.67 17.06
N PHE A 87 8.57 9.47 17.05
CA PHE A 87 9.98 9.27 17.40
C PHE A 87 10.91 10.07 16.46
N LEU A 88 10.66 10.02 15.15
CA LEU A 88 11.43 10.75 14.14
C LEU A 88 11.26 12.26 14.31
N ALA A 89 10.04 12.76 14.55
CA ALA A 89 9.76 14.17 14.80
C ALA A 89 10.54 14.69 16.02
N ARG A 90 10.56 13.93 17.14
CA ARG A 90 11.32 14.27 18.35
C ARG A 90 12.83 14.32 18.14
N ASN A 91 13.34 13.58 17.15
CA ASN A 91 14.76 13.49 16.84
C ASN A 91 15.14 14.16 15.52
N ALA A 92 14.27 14.98 14.94
CA ALA A 92 14.46 15.54 13.59
C ALA A 92 15.79 16.29 13.44
N ALA A 93 16.24 16.99 14.49
CA ALA A 93 17.52 17.72 14.50
C ALA A 93 18.77 16.81 14.40
N LYS A 94 18.63 15.50 14.63
CA LYS A 94 19.72 14.50 14.56
C LYS A 94 19.67 13.66 13.29
N ILE A 95 18.69 13.88 12.42
CA ILE A 95 18.47 13.07 11.22
C ILE A 95 18.97 13.86 10.01
N ASN A 96 19.85 13.27 9.21
CA ASN A 96 20.60 13.95 8.15
C ASN A 96 19.81 14.17 6.84
N THR A 97 18.48 14.09 6.88
CA THR A 97 17.62 14.30 5.70
C THR A 97 16.24 14.80 6.10
N ARG A 98 15.41 15.15 5.12
CA ARG A 98 14.04 15.60 5.34
C ARG A 98 13.16 14.45 5.83
N ILE A 99 12.23 14.76 6.72
CA ILE A 99 11.18 13.84 7.17
C ILE A 99 9.87 14.49 6.77
N ALA A 100 8.97 13.72 6.17
CA ALA A 100 7.66 14.23 5.80
C ALA A 100 6.73 14.24 7.03
N PHE A 101 6.76 15.34 7.77
CA PHE A 101 5.88 15.60 8.91
C PHE A 101 5.66 17.11 9.10
N PRO A 102 4.48 17.54 9.60
CA PRO A 102 4.14 18.95 9.69
C PRO A 102 4.96 19.67 10.77
N SER A 103 4.82 19.21 12.02
CA SER A 103 5.54 19.71 13.19
C SER A 103 5.54 18.64 14.29
N LEU A 104 6.40 18.81 15.29
CA LEU A 104 6.38 17.94 16.47
C LEU A 104 5.04 18.06 17.21
N GLU A 105 4.53 19.28 17.38
CA GLU A 105 3.26 19.56 18.05
C GLU A 105 2.08 18.87 17.35
N ALA A 106 1.93 19.04 16.04
CA ALA A 106 0.89 18.40 15.26
C ALA A 106 0.95 16.86 15.35
N THR A 107 2.18 16.32 15.34
CA THR A 107 2.41 14.88 15.47
C THR A 107 2.01 14.38 16.86
N GLU A 108 2.30 15.14 17.91
CA GLU A 108 1.93 14.81 19.28
C GLU A 108 0.42 14.90 19.53
N ILE A 109 -0.24 15.92 18.97
CA ILE A 109 -1.70 16.04 19.01
C ILE A 109 -2.31 14.82 18.33
N CYS A 110 -1.96 14.54 17.07
CA CYS A 110 -2.54 13.40 16.34
C CYS A 110 -2.26 12.04 16.97
N ARG A 111 -1.19 11.90 17.77
CA ARG A 111 -0.87 10.65 18.45
C ARG A 111 -1.80 10.37 19.64
N SER A 112 -2.28 11.40 20.33
CA SER A 112 -3.09 11.30 21.55
C SER A 112 -4.52 11.75 21.29
N LYS A 113 -5.48 10.84 21.47
CA LYS A 113 -6.91 11.15 21.35
C LYS A 113 -7.38 12.13 22.41
N LYS A 114 -6.78 12.12 23.61
CA LYS A 114 -7.00 13.13 24.65
C LYS A 114 -6.65 14.51 24.14
N LYS A 115 -5.43 14.70 23.62
CA LYS A 115 -5.01 15.99 23.05
C LYS A 115 -5.91 16.45 21.90
N ILE A 116 -6.36 15.52 21.05
CA ILE A 116 -7.33 15.83 19.99
C ILE A 116 -8.63 16.36 20.61
N TYR A 117 -9.20 15.66 21.59
CA TYR A 117 -10.46 16.06 22.19
C TYR A 117 -10.36 17.33 23.02
N ASP A 118 -9.27 17.52 23.76
CA ASP A 118 -8.98 18.76 24.48
C ASP A 118 -8.93 19.97 23.51
N LEU A 119 -8.31 19.79 22.34
CA LEU A 119 -8.21 20.82 21.31
C LEU A 119 -9.57 21.16 20.69
N PHE A 120 -10.43 20.15 20.48
CA PHE A 120 -11.71 20.33 19.78
C PHE A 120 -12.94 20.39 20.69
N GLN A 121 -12.79 20.40 22.02
CA GLN A 121 -13.91 20.26 22.98
C GLN A 121 -15.05 21.27 22.78
N GLU A 122 -14.75 22.48 22.30
CA GLU A 122 -15.72 23.56 22.05
C GLU A 122 -16.44 23.43 20.70
N TYR A 123 -16.03 22.48 19.85
CA TYR A 123 -16.65 22.27 18.54
C TYR A 123 -17.72 21.19 18.59
N ASP A 124 -18.83 21.42 17.90
CA ASP A 124 -19.97 20.49 17.82
C ASP A 124 -19.61 19.08 17.31
N PHE A 125 -18.52 18.95 16.55
CA PHE A 125 -18.05 17.65 16.05
C PHE A 125 -17.15 16.92 17.05
N CYS A 126 -16.78 17.50 18.19
CA CYS A 126 -16.13 16.74 19.26
C CYS A 126 -17.18 15.85 19.94
N PRO A 127 -16.88 14.55 20.17
CA PRO A 127 -17.75 13.72 20.97
C PRO A 127 -17.78 14.19 22.43
N GLU A 128 -18.82 13.80 23.15
CA GLU A 128 -18.82 13.89 24.61
C GLU A 128 -17.76 12.94 25.19
N VAL A 129 -16.85 13.48 26.00
CA VAL A 129 -15.73 12.77 26.64
C VAL A 129 -15.89 12.89 28.15
N TYR A 130 -15.61 11.79 28.86
CA TYR A 130 -15.75 11.70 30.31
C TYR A 130 -14.39 11.68 30.98
N ASP A 131 -14.00 12.81 31.57
CA ASP A 131 -12.77 12.92 32.38
C ASP A 131 -12.90 12.29 33.76
N ASP A 132 -14.14 12.14 34.23
CA ASP A 132 -14.48 11.57 35.52
C ASP A 132 -15.58 10.51 35.35
N ILE A 133 -15.23 9.26 35.68
CA ILE A 133 -16.12 8.10 35.57
C ILE A 133 -17.33 8.23 36.51
N GLU A 134 -17.21 9.00 37.59
CA GLU A 134 -18.32 9.25 38.51
C GLU A 134 -19.43 10.10 37.87
N LYS A 135 -19.11 10.88 36.84
CA LYS A 135 -20.07 11.77 36.14
C LYS A 135 -20.84 11.06 35.02
N ILE A 136 -20.57 9.79 34.75
CA ILE A 136 -21.23 9.04 33.68
C ILE A 136 -22.63 8.64 34.14
N GLU A 137 -23.65 9.37 33.68
CA GLU A 137 -25.05 9.09 34.01
C GLU A 137 -25.67 7.99 33.12
N ASN A 138 -25.23 7.90 31.86
CA ASN A 138 -25.85 7.06 30.84
C ASN A 138 -24.85 6.03 30.31
N PHE A 139 -25.25 4.75 30.34
CA PHE A 139 -24.53 3.64 29.71
C PHE A 139 -25.41 3.01 28.61
N PRO A 140 -24.83 2.40 27.56
CA PRO A 140 -23.41 2.13 27.38
C PRO A 140 -22.59 3.34 26.88
N VAL A 141 -21.30 3.38 27.27
CA VAL A 141 -20.28 4.31 26.74
C VAL A 141 -19.19 3.52 25.99
N TYR A 142 -18.24 4.21 25.39
CA TYR A 142 -17.13 3.62 24.64
C TYR A 142 -15.79 3.97 25.27
N ALA A 143 -14.94 2.97 25.49
CA ALA A 143 -13.57 3.16 25.98
C ALA A 143 -12.57 2.72 24.90
N LYS A 144 -11.52 3.51 24.70
CA LYS A 144 -10.41 3.20 23.78
C LYS A 144 -9.10 3.72 24.32
N LEU A 145 -7.98 3.07 23.98
CA LEU A 145 -6.65 3.56 24.33
C LEU A 145 -6.41 4.94 23.71
N ASP A 146 -5.88 5.86 24.51
CA ASP A 146 -5.46 7.20 24.07
C ASP A 146 -4.49 7.06 22.90
N GLU A 147 -3.42 6.32 23.14
CA GLU A 147 -2.34 6.02 22.21
C GLU A 147 -2.49 4.63 21.53
N GLY A 148 -3.68 4.35 21.00
CA GLY A 148 -3.99 3.08 20.32
C GLY A 148 -3.80 3.06 18.79
N GLN A 149 -3.96 1.90 18.18
CA GLN A 149 -4.16 1.72 16.73
C GLN A 149 -5.02 0.48 16.43
N GLY A 150 -5.71 0.48 15.29
CA GLY A 150 -6.44 -0.68 14.79
C GLY A 150 -7.52 -1.22 15.73
N SER A 151 -8.17 -0.33 16.50
CA SER A 151 -9.18 -0.66 17.52
C SER A 151 -8.71 -1.62 18.63
N LYS A 152 -7.40 -1.85 18.77
CA LYS A 152 -6.85 -2.65 19.87
C LYS A 152 -7.14 -1.97 21.20
N GLY A 153 -7.70 -2.72 22.14
CA GLY A 153 -8.10 -2.21 23.45
C GLY A 153 -9.37 -1.36 23.44
N ALA A 154 -10.10 -1.27 22.32
CA ALA A 154 -11.35 -0.51 22.30
C ALA A 154 -12.57 -1.41 22.56
N PHE A 155 -13.49 -0.99 23.43
CA PHE A 155 -14.66 -1.79 23.82
C PHE A 155 -15.84 -0.95 24.28
N ILE A 156 -17.04 -1.55 24.20
CA ILE A 156 -18.26 -0.97 24.74
C ILE A 156 -18.34 -1.27 26.23
N VAL A 157 -18.49 -0.20 27.01
CA VAL A 157 -18.66 -0.24 28.46
C VAL A 157 -20.15 -0.22 28.77
N LYS A 158 -20.69 -1.31 29.30
CA LYS A 158 -22.12 -1.45 29.61
C LYS A 158 -22.45 -1.00 31.02
N VAL A 159 -21.48 -1.06 31.93
CA VAL A 159 -21.64 -0.66 33.34
C VAL A 159 -20.35 -0.04 33.87
N LYS A 160 -20.49 0.91 34.80
CA LYS A 160 -19.38 1.62 35.45
C LYS A 160 -18.29 0.72 36.01
N LYS A 161 -18.66 -0.44 36.57
CA LYS A 161 -17.71 -1.41 37.15
C LYS A 161 -16.62 -1.84 36.16
N GLN A 162 -16.95 -1.93 34.86
CA GLN A 162 -15.97 -2.29 33.83
C GLN A 162 -14.85 -1.27 33.66
N LEU A 163 -15.06 -0.01 34.06
CA LEU A 163 -14.03 1.03 34.05
C LEU A 163 -13.22 1.02 35.35
N THR A 164 -13.87 0.83 36.50
CA THR A 164 -13.19 0.78 37.81
C THR A 164 -12.33 -0.46 37.99
N ASP A 165 -12.62 -1.54 37.27
CA ASP A 165 -11.83 -2.77 37.29
C ASP A 165 -10.59 -2.71 36.38
N LEU A 166 -10.37 -1.63 35.61
CA LEU A 166 -9.17 -1.44 34.79
C LEU A 166 -8.02 -0.89 35.63
N GLU A 167 -6.87 -1.57 35.60
CA GLU A 167 -5.66 -1.14 36.32
C GLU A 167 -5.07 0.16 35.73
N ASP A 168 -5.15 0.34 34.40
CA ASP A 168 -4.50 1.42 33.66
C ASP A 168 -5.51 2.37 32.98
N ILE A 169 -6.59 2.71 33.69
CA ILE A 169 -7.70 3.53 33.14
C ILE A 169 -7.24 4.89 32.60
N GLU A 170 -6.18 5.47 33.15
CA GLU A 170 -5.58 6.72 32.70
C GLU A 170 -5.02 6.66 31.28
N ASN A 171 -4.76 5.46 30.74
CA ASN A 171 -4.36 5.27 29.35
C ASN A 171 -5.54 5.19 28.39
N PHE A 172 -6.77 5.26 28.90
CA PHE A 172 -7.99 5.24 28.11
C PHE A 172 -8.61 6.63 27.97
N VAL A 173 -9.38 6.76 26.90
CA VAL A 173 -10.36 7.81 26.69
C VAL A 173 -11.73 7.17 26.74
N VAL A 174 -12.58 7.68 27.63
CA VAL A 174 -13.97 7.26 27.78
C VAL A 174 -14.85 8.33 27.14
N MET A 175 -15.73 7.92 26.23
CA MET A 175 -16.55 8.83 25.43
C MET A 175 -17.95 8.26 25.16
N GLU A 176 -18.86 9.09 24.69
CA GLU A 176 -20.18 8.63 24.25
C GLU A 176 -20.10 7.49 23.22
N LEU A 177 -21.08 6.58 23.26
CA LEU A 177 -21.17 5.53 22.26
C LEU A 177 -21.77 6.09 20.97
N LEU A 178 -20.97 6.09 19.89
CA LEU A 178 -21.39 6.52 18.56
C LEU A 178 -21.90 5.31 17.73
N PRO A 179 -23.21 5.17 17.48
CA PRO A 179 -23.78 3.98 16.85
C PRO A 179 -23.83 4.05 15.31
N GLY A 180 -23.68 5.24 14.74
CA GLY A 180 -23.92 5.46 13.33
C GLY A 180 -22.73 5.12 12.43
N GLU A 181 -22.87 5.51 11.17
CA GLU A 181 -21.89 5.28 10.11
C GLU A 181 -20.52 5.88 10.43
N GLU A 182 -19.46 5.12 10.15
CA GLU A 182 -18.07 5.53 10.30
C GLU A 182 -17.43 5.79 8.92
N LEU A 183 -16.82 6.97 8.78
CA LEU A 183 -16.07 7.39 7.61
C LEU A 183 -14.61 7.62 7.97
N THR A 184 -13.72 7.31 7.02
CA THR A 184 -12.36 7.86 7.02
C THR A 184 -12.29 8.91 5.92
N ILE A 185 -11.72 10.06 6.25
CA ILE A 185 -11.59 11.19 5.34
C ILE A 185 -10.09 11.39 5.10
N ASP A 186 -9.63 10.93 3.94
CA ASP A 186 -8.26 11.14 3.49
C ASP A 186 -8.14 12.56 2.92
N CYS A 187 -7.14 13.31 3.38
CA CYS A 187 -6.95 14.72 3.07
C CYS A 187 -5.53 15.02 2.62
N PHE A 188 -5.38 16.19 1.99
CA PHE A 188 -4.09 16.77 1.68
C PHE A 188 -4.10 18.27 1.97
N THR A 189 -3.11 18.74 2.74
CA THR A 189 -2.89 20.17 3.01
C THR A 189 -1.53 20.56 2.43
N ASP A 190 -1.47 21.60 1.61
CA ASP A 190 -0.22 22.03 0.98
C ASP A 190 0.71 22.80 1.94
N ARG A 191 1.93 23.09 1.50
CA ARG A 191 2.94 23.89 2.20
C ARG A 191 2.51 25.32 2.52
N HIS A 192 1.41 25.80 1.95
CA HIS A 192 0.82 27.10 2.23
C HIS A 192 -0.34 27.01 3.24
N GLY A 193 -0.58 25.83 3.81
CA GLY A 193 -1.65 25.59 4.80
C GLY A 193 -3.04 25.45 4.18
N ARG A 194 -3.15 25.24 2.86
CA ARG A 194 -4.46 25.13 2.18
C ARG A 194 -4.84 23.67 2.02
N VAL A 195 -6.04 23.30 2.47
CA VAL A 195 -6.61 21.97 2.24
C VAL A 195 -6.97 21.83 0.76
N GLN A 196 -6.18 21.04 0.02
CA GLN A 196 -6.34 20.81 -1.42
C GLN A 196 -7.26 19.62 -1.72
N PHE A 197 -7.40 18.68 -0.78
CA PHE A 197 -8.19 17.47 -0.99
C PHE A 197 -8.92 17.04 0.27
N VAL A 198 -10.17 16.60 0.09
CA VAL A 198 -11.03 16.01 1.13
C VAL A 198 -11.79 14.85 0.51
N GLY A 199 -11.34 13.63 0.76
CA GLY A 199 -11.90 12.39 0.22
C GLY A 199 -12.50 11.52 1.33
N PRO A 200 -13.83 11.52 1.53
CA PRO A 200 -14.49 10.62 2.46
C PRO A 200 -14.68 9.24 1.83
N ARG A 201 -14.47 8.20 2.62
CA ARG A 201 -14.80 6.82 2.27
C ARG A 201 -15.40 6.08 3.44
N ASN A 202 -16.34 5.20 3.14
CA ASN A 202 -16.91 4.31 4.14
C ASN A 202 -15.97 3.15 4.47
N ARG A 203 -16.31 2.41 5.54
CA ARG A 203 -15.55 1.27 6.04
C ARG A 203 -16.42 0.01 6.05
N LYS A 204 -16.94 -0.37 4.88
CA LYS A 204 -17.91 -1.48 4.70
C LYS A 204 -17.42 -2.80 5.32
N ARG A 205 -16.13 -3.11 5.17
CA ARG A 205 -15.50 -4.27 5.82
C ARG A 205 -14.18 -3.86 6.44
N VAL A 206 -14.03 -4.16 7.72
CA VAL A 206 -12.82 -3.88 8.52
C VAL A 206 -12.19 -5.21 8.95
N SER A 207 -10.88 -5.33 8.81
CA SER A 207 -10.06 -6.44 9.31
C SER A 207 -8.87 -5.85 10.08
N ASP A 208 -8.66 -6.27 11.32
CA ASP A 208 -7.58 -5.77 12.20
C ASP A 208 -7.49 -4.24 12.26
N GLY A 209 -8.66 -3.57 12.25
CA GLY A 209 -8.78 -2.11 12.28
C GLY A 209 -8.43 -1.40 10.97
N ILE A 210 -8.11 -2.13 9.90
CA ILE A 210 -7.88 -1.61 8.56
C ILE A 210 -9.13 -1.84 7.70
N SER A 211 -9.56 -0.81 6.97
CA SER A 211 -10.63 -0.98 5.98
C SER A 211 -10.10 -1.79 4.80
N VAL A 212 -10.69 -2.97 4.59
CA VAL A 212 -10.38 -3.85 3.47
C VAL A 212 -11.43 -3.77 2.38
N ASN A 213 -12.58 -3.13 2.64
CA ASN A 213 -13.54 -2.76 1.62
C ASN A 213 -14.07 -1.33 1.90
N SER A 214 -13.97 -0.46 0.90
CA SER A 214 -14.35 0.95 0.99
C SER A 214 -14.92 1.45 -0.32
N ASN A 215 -15.90 2.34 -0.24
CA ASN A 215 -16.41 3.12 -1.36
C ASN A 215 -16.13 4.60 -1.08
N SER A 216 -15.77 5.35 -2.12
CA SER A 216 -15.77 6.81 -2.06
C SER A 216 -17.18 7.32 -1.78
N VAL A 217 -17.28 8.31 -0.91
CA VAL A 217 -18.53 9.01 -0.57
C VAL A 217 -18.36 10.49 -0.94
N PRO A 218 -19.40 11.21 -1.39
CA PRO A 218 -19.29 12.65 -1.63
C PRO A 218 -18.89 13.42 -0.38
N ALA A 219 -17.93 14.35 -0.51
CA ALA A 219 -17.57 15.29 0.55
C ALA A 219 -18.64 16.38 0.68
N THR A 220 -19.48 16.26 1.70
CA THR A 220 -20.47 17.28 2.07
C THR A 220 -19.80 18.53 2.64
N ASP A 221 -20.53 19.64 2.67
CA ASP A 221 -20.03 20.90 3.24
C ASP A 221 -19.66 20.76 4.72
N GLU A 222 -20.41 19.94 5.47
CA GLU A 222 -20.09 19.58 6.87
C GLU A 222 -18.70 18.92 6.97
N ILE A 223 -18.44 17.89 6.16
CA ILE A 223 -17.15 17.18 6.15
C ILE A 223 -16.01 18.11 5.74
N ARG A 224 -16.22 18.95 4.72
CA ARG A 224 -15.21 19.93 4.25
C ARG A 224 -14.91 20.98 5.31
N THR A 225 -15.94 21.45 6.02
CA THR A 225 -15.79 22.42 7.12
C THR A 225 -15.00 21.81 8.27
N ILE A 226 -15.34 20.60 8.69
CA ILE A 226 -14.58 19.88 9.73
C ILE A 226 -13.14 19.67 9.28
N ALA A 227 -12.90 19.22 8.05
CA ALA A 227 -11.54 19.01 7.53
C ALA A 227 -10.70 20.30 7.57
N LYS A 228 -11.31 21.44 7.20
CA LYS A 228 -10.64 22.74 7.26
C LYS A 228 -10.28 23.12 8.70
N ILE A 229 -11.24 23.05 9.62
CA ILE A 229 -11.02 23.36 11.04
C ILE A 229 -9.91 22.47 11.62
N VAL A 230 -9.99 21.15 11.40
CA VAL A 230 -8.98 20.20 11.91
C VAL A 230 -7.59 20.51 11.34
N SER A 231 -7.50 20.83 10.05
CA SER A 231 -6.22 21.21 9.42
C SER A 231 -5.64 22.50 10.01
N ASP A 232 -6.48 23.51 10.23
CA ASP A 232 -6.06 24.84 10.69
C ASP A 232 -5.62 24.81 12.16
N GLU A 233 -6.42 24.22 13.05
CA GLU A 233 -6.14 24.18 14.50
C GLU A 233 -4.90 23.33 14.82
N ILE A 234 -4.66 22.24 14.07
CA ILE A 234 -3.48 21.39 14.26
C ILE A 234 -2.24 21.93 13.51
N GLY A 235 -2.44 22.77 12.48
CA GLY A 235 -1.35 23.23 11.62
C GLY A 235 -0.79 22.12 10.72
N ILE A 236 -1.68 21.41 10.01
CA ILE A 236 -1.31 20.23 9.21
C ILE A 236 -0.68 20.62 7.87
N ARG A 237 0.29 19.81 7.42
CA ARG A 237 0.92 19.82 6.08
C ARG A 237 1.13 18.39 5.58
N GLY A 238 0.92 18.18 4.28
CA GLY A 238 1.09 16.92 3.59
C GLY A 238 -0.17 16.06 3.62
N SER A 239 0.01 14.74 3.46
CA SER A 239 -1.10 13.78 3.55
C SER A 239 -1.49 13.51 5.00
N TRP A 240 -2.78 13.51 5.27
CA TRP A 240 -3.33 13.21 6.58
C TRP A 240 -4.71 12.58 6.42
N TYR A 241 -5.25 12.04 7.50
CA TYR A 241 -6.65 11.60 7.55
C TYR A 241 -7.23 11.82 8.92
N PHE A 242 -8.56 11.86 8.97
CA PHE A 242 -9.32 11.80 10.21
C PHE A 242 -10.53 10.89 10.04
N GLN A 243 -11.08 10.45 11.15
CA GLN A 243 -12.24 9.56 11.16
C GLN A 243 -13.42 10.25 11.83
N LEU A 244 -14.58 10.14 11.19
CA LEU A 244 -15.85 10.65 11.71
C LEU A 244 -16.79 9.48 11.92
N LYS A 245 -17.60 9.54 12.97
CA LYS A 245 -18.69 8.58 13.18
C LYS A 245 -19.95 9.28 13.64
N LYS A 246 -21.09 8.86 13.11
CA LYS A 246 -22.38 9.49 13.45
C LYS A 246 -22.84 9.12 14.86
N ASP A 247 -23.30 10.12 15.61
CA ASP A 247 -23.98 9.96 16.89
C ASP A 247 -25.43 9.45 16.71
N VAL A 248 -26.18 9.33 17.82
CA VAL A 248 -27.60 8.92 17.81
C VAL A 248 -28.53 9.89 17.07
N LYS A 249 -28.10 11.15 16.87
CA LYS A 249 -28.82 12.20 16.14
C LYS A 249 -28.40 12.28 14.66
N GLY A 250 -27.46 11.44 14.23
CA GLY A 250 -26.92 11.43 12.88
C GLY A 250 -25.86 12.50 12.59
N LYS A 251 -25.33 13.19 13.62
CA LYS A 251 -24.26 14.19 13.51
C LYS A 251 -22.90 13.55 13.56
N PHE A 252 -21.97 14.01 12.73
CA PHE A 252 -20.62 13.47 12.71
C PHE A 252 -19.81 13.92 13.93
N LYS A 253 -19.17 12.95 14.58
CA LYS A 253 -18.25 13.15 15.71
C LYS A 253 -16.85 12.65 15.36
N LEU A 254 -15.82 13.38 15.75
CA LEU A 254 -14.41 13.07 15.53
C LEU A 254 -13.98 11.87 16.38
N LEU A 255 -13.33 10.89 15.75
CA LEU A 255 -12.79 9.71 16.43
C LEU A 255 -11.28 9.80 16.65
N GLU A 256 -10.54 10.18 15.61
CA GLU A 256 -9.09 10.28 15.59
C GLU A 256 -8.63 11.03 14.34
N ALA A 257 -7.38 11.50 14.36
CA ALA A 257 -6.69 12.12 13.24
C ALA A 257 -5.24 11.61 13.19
N SER A 258 -4.63 11.62 12.01
CA SER A 258 -3.23 11.20 11.80
C SER A 258 -2.62 11.93 10.62
N VAL A 259 -1.38 12.36 10.76
CA VAL A 259 -0.62 13.16 9.77
C VAL A 259 0.31 12.30 8.90
N LYS A 260 -0.17 11.10 8.55
CA LYS A 260 0.51 10.18 7.62
C LYS A 260 -0.47 9.70 6.55
N VAL A 261 0.08 9.07 5.51
CA VAL A 261 -0.71 8.36 4.49
C VAL A 261 -1.49 7.20 5.14
N ALA A 262 -2.82 7.17 4.94
CA ALA A 262 -3.63 6.04 5.37
C ALA A 262 -3.35 4.82 4.50
N GLY A 263 -3.38 3.62 5.09
CA GLY A 263 -3.16 2.38 4.35
C GLY A 263 -4.16 2.13 3.21
N ASN A 264 -5.38 2.67 3.32
CA ASN A 264 -6.44 2.52 2.31
C ASN A 264 -6.70 3.82 1.52
N SER A 265 -5.70 4.69 1.44
CA SER A 265 -5.70 5.88 0.57
C SER A 265 -5.69 5.52 -0.92
N ASN A 266 -5.38 4.27 -1.26
CA ASN A 266 -5.46 3.70 -2.61
C ASN A 266 -6.82 3.90 -3.27
N THR A 267 -7.89 4.04 -2.48
CA THR A 267 -9.23 4.40 -2.96
C THR A 267 -9.17 5.69 -3.78
N PHE A 268 -8.47 6.73 -3.31
CA PHE A 268 -8.38 7.99 -4.03
C PHE A 268 -7.28 8.02 -5.08
N ARG A 269 -6.22 7.20 -4.94
CA ARG A 269 -5.27 6.99 -6.02
C ARG A 269 -5.97 6.41 -7.26
N GLY A 270 -6.96 5.54 -7.06
CA GLY A 270 -7.77 4.99 -8.14
C GLY A 270 -8.63 6.01 -8.90
N ILE A 271 -8.79 7.25 -8.40
CA ILE A 271 -9.42 8.37 -9.13
C ILE A 271 -8.41 9.45 -9.55
N GLY A 272 -7.11 9.20 -9.39
CA GLY A 272 -6.04 10.11 -9.80
C GLY A 272 -5.35 10.89 -8.67
N VAL A 273 -5.79 10.76 -7.42
CA VAL A 273 -5.20 11.48 -6.28
C VAL A 273 -4.10 10.66 -5.63
N ASN A 274 -2.86 10.85 -6.10
CA ASN A 274 -1.70 10.17 -5.54
C ASN A 274 -1.14 10.90 -4.30
N LEU A 275 -1.74 10.67 -3.14
CA LEU A 275 -1.37 11.34 -1.87
C LEU A 275 0.12 11.15 -1.47
N PRO A 276 0.73 9.95 -1.59
CA PRO A 276 2.17 9.80 -1.35
C PRO A 276 3.03 10.67 -2.25
N LEU A 277 2.70 10.76 -3.55
CA LEU A 277 3.45 11.56 -4.51
C LEU A 277 3.32 13.07 -4.23
N LEU A 278 2.11 13.53 -3.94
CA LEU A 278 1.83 14.90 -3.52
C LEU A 278 2.64 15.25 -2.26
N MET A 279 2.68 14.34 -1.29
CA MET A 279 3.45 14.53 -0.05
C MET A 279 4.96 14.65 -0.35
N VAL A 280 5.52 13.80 -1.21
CA VAL A 280 6.93 13.91 -1.60
C VAL A 280 7.23 15.27 -2.24
N TYR A 281 6.44 15.72 -3.22
CA TYR A 281 6.71 16.98 -3.90
C TYR A 281 6.49 18.20 -2.99
N ASP A 282 5.44 18.19 -2.18
CA ASP A 282 5.18 19.28 -1.24
C ASP A 282 6.32 19.46 -0.23
N TYR A 283 6.83 18.38 0.37
CA TYR A 283 7.98 18.44 1.30
C TYR A 283 9.34 18.69 0.62
N LEU A 284 9.39 18.60 -0.71
CA LEU A 284 10.52 19.07 -1.51
C LEU A 284 10.36 20.52 -1.97
N ASP A 285 9.38 21.24 -1.41
CA ASP A 285 9.10 22.65 -1.62
C ASP A 285 8.54 23.00 -3.01
N TYR A 286 7.96 22.01 -3.71
CA TYR A 286 7.18 22.25 -4.91
C TYR A 286 5.75 22.66 -4.54
N ASP A 287 5.20 23.62 -5.29
CA ASP A 287 3.77 23.89 -5.24
C ASP A 287 3.05 22.77 -6.01
N VAL A 288 2.04 22.18 -5.36
CA VAL A 288 1.26 21.08 -5.90
C VAL A 288 -0.19 21.47 -6.06
N GLU A 289 -0.85 20.87 -7.03
CA GLU A 289 -2.29 21.00 -7.26
C GLU A 289 -2.90 19.61 -7.30
N VAL A 290 -4.11 19.47 -6.73
CA VAL A 290 -4.82 18.20 -6.69
C VAL A 290 -5.94 18.22 -7.73
N PHE A 291 -5.92 17.22 -8.61
CA PHE A 291 -6.98 16.95 -9.55
C PHE A 291 -7.47 15.51 -9.35
N HIS A 292 -8.75 15.26 -9.64
CA HIS A 292 -9.33 13.93 -9.58
C HIS A 292 -10.36 13.74 -10.69
N ASN A 293 -10.61 12.48 -11.02
CA ASN A 293 -11.68 12.08 -11.92
C ASN A 293 -13.00 11.96 -11.15
N ASP A 294 -14.10 12.33 -11.80
CA ASP A 294 -15.43 12.39 -11.19
C ASP A 294 -16.22 11.08 -11.39
N TYR A 295 -15.73 9.99 -10.80
CA TYR A 295 -16.48 8.73 -10.72
C TYR A 295 -16.39 8.10 -9.32
N GLY A 296 -17.44 7.36 -8.94
CA GLY A 296 -17.43 6.57 -7.72
C GLY A 296 -16.51 5.37 -7.85
N ILE A 297 -15.75 5.06 -6.80
CA ILE A 297 -14.82 3.93 -6.76
C ILE A 297 -15.07 3.07 -5.53
N GLU A 298 -14.99 1.76 -5.73
CA GLU A 298 -14.94 0.75 -4.68
C GLU A 298 -13.57 0.06 -4.71
N VAL A 299 -12.96 -0.09 -3.53
CA VAL A 299 -11.75 -0.88 -3.33
C VAL A 299 -12.09 -2.05 -2.43
N ASP A 300 -11.68 -3.25 -2.85
CA ASP A 300 -11.68 -4.46 -2.04
C ASP A 300 -10.25 -5.03 -1.99
N ARG A 301 -9.78 -5.37 -0.79
CA ARG A 301 -8.41 -5.82 -0.53
C ARG A 301 -8.41 -7.20 0.08
N CYS A 302 -7.42 -7.97 -0.33
CA CYS A 302 -7.12 -9.29 0.17
C CYS A 302 -5.61 -9.47 0.32
N LEU A 303 -5.21 -10.55 1.02
CA LEU A 303 -3.82 -10.96 1.06
C LEU A 303 -3.41 -11.47 -0.32
N GLN A 304 -2.28 -10.99 -0.83
CA GLN A 304 -1.74 -11.41 -2.12
C GLN A 304 -0.39 -12.11 -1.95
N SER A 305 -0.21 -13.23 -2.65
CA SER A 305 1.04 -13.98 -2.66
C SER A 305 2.10 -13.30 -3.54
N ARG A 306 3.34 -13.33 -3.06
CA ARG A 306 4.55 -13.00 -3.82
C ARG A 306 5.56 -14.10 -3.62
N TYR A 307 6.37 -14.35 -4.65
CA TYR A 307 7.25 -15.51 -4.69
C TYR A 307 8.69 -15.06 -4.92
N ASN A 308 9.61 -15.79 -4.30
CA ASN A 308 11.04 -15.69 -4.56
C ASN A 308 11.51 -17.13 -4.70
N ILE A 309 11.88 -17.52 -5.91
CA ILE A 309 12.27 -18.89 -6.24
C ILE A 309 13.78 -18.96 -6.48
N GLU A 310 14.39 -20.05 -6.06
CA GLU A 310 15.80 -20.36 -6.32
C GLU A 310 15.94 -21.10 -7.65
N LEU A 311 15.46 -20.48 -8.73
CA LEU A 311 15.52 -21.04 -10.07
C LEU A 311 16.19 -20.09 -11.05
N GLU A 312 17.35 -20.49 -11.54
CA GLU A 312 18.06 -19.81 -12.61
C GLU A 312 17.64 -20.34 -13.98
N TYR A 313 17.29 -19.43 -14.88
CA TYR A 313 17.01 -19.73 -16.28
C TYR A 313 17.26 -18.52 -17.18
N ASP A 314 17.73 -18.81 -18.38
CA ASP A 314 18.05 -17.85 -19.45
C ASP A 314 17.16 -18.08 -20.68
N THR A 315 16.69 -19.32 -20.90
CA THR A 315 15.85 -19.69 -22.05
C THR A 315 14.47 -20.17 -21.59
N ILE A 316 13.43 -19.70 -22.28
CA ILE A 316 12.04 -20.04 -22.04
C ILE A 316 11.47 -20.63 -23.32
N TYR A 317 10.99 -21.87 -23.25
CA TYR A 317 10.11 -22.42 -24.27
C TYR A 317 8.67 -22.24 -23.80
N ILE A 318 7.83 -21.64 -24.63
CA ILE A 318 6.43 -21.38 -24.30
C ILE A 318 5.52 -21.83 -25.43
N ASP A 319 4.42 -22.49 -25.08
CA ASP A 319 3.37 -22.83 -26.05
C ASP A 319 2.51 -21.62 -26.42
N PHE A 320 1.86 -21.70 -27.57
CA PHE A 320 0.95 -20.67 -28.04
C PHE A 320 -0.50 -20.90 -27.58
N ASP A 321 -1.10 -22.02 -27.99
CA ASP A 321 -2.51 -22.31 -27.79
C ASP A 321 -2.80 -22.64 -26.32
N ASP A 322 -3.89 -22.07 -25.79
CA ASP A 322 -4.30 -22.20 -24.38
C ASP A 322 -3.24 -21.79 -23.33
N THR A 323 -2.13 -21.21 -23.78
CA THR A 323 -1.02 -20.70 -22.97
C THR A 323 -0.89 -19.19 -23.16
N ILE A 324 -0.29 -18.74 -24.27
CA ILE A 324 -0.27 -17.31 -24.66
C ILE A 324 -1.68 -16.83 -25.01
N THR A 325 -2.49 -17.71 -25.58
CA THR A 325 -3.91 -17.47 -25.83
C THR A 325 -4.79 -18.17 -24.79
N LYS A 326 -5.99 -17.65 -24.55
CA LYS A 326 -7.05 -18.29 -23.78
C LYS A 326 -8.38 -17.97 -24.45
N ASN A 327 -9.14 -19.00 -24.85
CA ASN A 327 -10.39 -18.82 -25.60
C ASN A 327 -10.25 -17.96 -26.86
N LYS A 328 -9.14 -18.11 -27.61
CA LYS A 328 -8.78 -17.33 -28.81
C LYS A 328 -8.50 -15.84 -28.56
N GLU A 329 -8.42 -15.41 -27.31
CA GLU A 329 -7.95 -14.08 -26.93
C GLU A 329 -6.56 -14.17 -26.30
N VAL A 330 -5.87 -13.04 -26.20
CA VAL A 330 -4.57 -12.96 -25.51
C VAL A 330 -4.75 -13.21 -24.02
N ASN A 331 -3.88 -14.00 -23.41
CA ASN A 331 -3.78 -14.12 -21.96
C ASN A 331 -2.92 -12.97 -21.38
N PRO A 332 -3.51 -11.95 -20.71
CA PRO A 332 -2.76 -10.75 -20.30
C PRO A 332 -1.65 -11.04 -19.28
N ASN A 333 -1.85 -12.02 -18.40
CA ASN A 333 -0.84 -12.39 -17.40
C ASN A 333 0.40 -13.03 -18.04
N VAL A 334 0.20 -13.81 -19.09
CA VAL A 334 1.32 -14.40 -19.86
C VAL A 334 2.05 -13.30 -20.62
N MET A 335 1.33 -12.34 -21.21
CA MET A 335 1.98 -11.21 -21.87
C MET A 335 2.80 -10.35 -20.91
N MET A 336 2.26 -10.03 -19.73
CA MET A 336 3.01 -9.36 -18.67
C MET A 336 4.30 -10.12 -18.34
N PHE A 337 4.21 -11.44 -18.18
CA PHE A 337 5.38 -12.29 -17.99
C PHE A 337 6.36 -12.18 -19.15
N LEU A 338 5.95 -12.34 -20.41
CA LEU A 338 6.84 -12.29 -21.57
C LEU A 338 7.58 -10.95 -21.69
N TYR A 339 6.90 -9.83 -21.46
CA TYR A 339 7.53 -8.51 -21.45
C TYR A 339 8.54 -8.36 -20.31
N HIS A 340 8.19 -8.84 -19.12
CA HIS A 340 9.12 -8.89 -17.99
C HIS A 340 10.36 -9.76 -18.31
N GLN A 341 10.18 -10.90 -18.98
CA GLN A 341 11.32 -11.75 -19.39
C GLN A 341 12.19 -11.07 -20.47
N LYS A 342 11.59 -10.35 -21.42
CA LYS A 342 12.34 -9.54 -22.41
C LYS A 342 13.14 -8.41 -21.77
N GLN A 343 12.57 -7.73 -20.76
CA GLN A 343 13.31 -6.72 -20.00
C GLN A 343 14.56 -7.31 -19.34
N LYS A 344 14.49 -8.58 -18.89
CA LYS A 344 15.61 -9.35 -18.35
C LYS A 344 16.55 -9.93 -19.41
N LYS A 345 16.34 -9.62 -20.70
CA LYS A 345 17.12 -10.10 -21.84
C LYS A 345 17.19 -11.63 -21.93
N ARG A 346 16.15 -12.31 -21.45
CA ARG A 346 16.02 -13.77 -21.59
C ARG A 346 15.60 -14.15 -23.01
N THR A 347 16.04 -15.31 -23.45
CA THR A 347 15.64 -15.89 -24.73
C THR A 347 14.26 -16.52 -24.60
N ILE A 348 13.33 -16.09 -25.45
CA ILE A 348 11.95 -16.59 -25.48
C ILE A 348 11.75 -17.29 -26.82
N LYS A 349 11.41 -18.58 -26.75
CA LYS A 349 11.17 -19.42 -27.91
C LYS A 349 9.72 -19.88 -27.91
N LEU A 350 8.99 -19.52 -28.96
CA LEU A 350 7.64 -20.02 -29.18
C LEU A 350 7.73 -21.43 -29.74
N ILE A 351 7.09 -22.41 -29.10
CA ILE A 351 7.03 -23.79 -29.58
C ILE A 351 5.57 -24.24 -29.63
N THR A 352 5.02 -24.33 -30.83
CA THR A 352 3.57 -24.48 -31.00
C THR A 352 3.22 -25.50 -32.07
N LYS A 353 2.06 -26.15 -31.88
CA LYS A 353 1.39 -26.99 -32.88
C LYS A 353 0.19 -26.28 -33.51
N HIS A 354 0.16 -24.93 -33.47
CA HIS A 354 -1.00 -24.16 -33.93
C HIS A 354 -1.46 -24.58 -35.32
N ILE A 355 -2.75 -24.86 -35.50
CA ILE A 355 -3.26 -25.43 -36.76
C ILE A 355 -3.44 -24.39 -37.88
N HIS A 356 -3.51 -23.11 -37.53
CA HIS A 356 -3.73 -22.02 -38.48
C HIS A 356 -2.43 -21.31 -38.83
N ASP A 357 -2.52 -20.33 -39.73
CA ASP A 357 -1.44 -19.41 -40.03
C ASP A 357 -1.07 -18.62 -38.76
N LEU A 358 0.07 -18.95 -38.18
CA LEU A 358 0.52 -18.37 -36.92
C LEU A 358 0.83 -16.88 -37.06
N ASP A 359 1.40 -16.43 -38.18
CA ASP A 359 1.72 -15.02 -38.40
C ASP A 359 0.42 -14.20 -38.46
N GLN A 360 -0.59 -14.70 -39.18
CA GLN A 360 -1.90 -14.05 -39.22
C GLN A 360 -2.57 -14.05 -37.85
N THR A 361 -2.49 -15.15 -37.09
CA THR A 361 -3.06 -15.22 -35.73
C THR A 361 -2.36 -14.25 -34.78
N LEU A 362 -1.04 -14.15 -34.82
CA LEU A 362 -0.26 -13.20 -34.03
C LEU A 362 -0.65 -11.75 -34.35
N GLU A 363 -0.78 -11.41 -35.64
CA GLU A 363 -1.22 -10.09 -36.10
C GLU A 363 -2.63 -9.77 -35.60
N ASN A 364 -3.57 -10.71 -35.75
CA ASN A 364 -4.95 -10.56 -35.29
C ASN A 364 -5.06 -10.34 -33.78
N LEU A 365 -4.13 -10.88 -33.01
CA LEU A 365 -4.05 -10.75 -31.56
C LEU A 365 -3.17 -9.58 -31.08
N ALA A 366 -2.62 -8.78 -32.02
CA ALA A 366 -1.66 -7.71 -31.74
C ALA A 366 -0.41 -8.19 -30.95
N ILE A 367 0.01 -9.44 -31.17
CA ILE A 367 1.23 -9.99 -30.58
C ILE A 367 2.35 -9.83 -31.61
N HIS A 368 3.28 -8.92 -31.36
CA HIS A 368 4.40 -8.71 -32.26
C HIS A 368 5.39 -9.90 -32.21
N LYS A 369 5.70 -10.50 -33.36
CA LYS A 369 6.61 -11.67 -33.47
C LYS A 369 7.99 -11.46 -32.86
N GLY A 370 8.47 -10.21 -32.78
CA GLY A 370 9.75 -9.87 -32.14
C GLY A 370 9.82 -10.14 -30.63
N ILE A 371 8.72 -10.51 -29.99
CA ILE A 371 8.73 -11.07 -28.63
C ILE A 371 9.42 -12.45 -28.60
N PHE A 372 9.48 -13.15 -29.73
CA PHE A 372 10.09 -14.47 -29.81
C PHE A 372 11.44 -14.37 -30.53
N ASP A 373 12.48 -14.88 -29.90
CA ASP A 373 13.82 -15.00 -30.51
C ASP A 373 13.88 -16.18 -31.51
N GLU A 374 13.02 -17.18 -31.31
CA GLU A 374 12.83 -18.33 -32.22
C GLU A 374 11.34 -18.71 -32.21
N ILE A 375 10.77 -19.02 -33.37
CA ILE A 375 9.43 -19.60 -33.52
C ILE A 375 9.58 -20.99 -34.13
N ILE A 376 9.13 -22.01 -33.39
CA ILE A 376 9.20 -23.42 -33.75
C ILE A 376 7.76 -23.90 -33.97
N HIS A 377 7.34 -23.94 -35.24
CA HIS A 377 6.02 -24.42 -35.64
C HIS A 377 6.09 -25.91 -35.99
N LEU A 378 5.43 -26.73 -35.18
CA LEU A 378 5.46 -28.19 -35.22
C LEU A 378 4.19 -28.77 -35.86
N LYS A 379 4.30 -30.01 -36.35
CA LYS A 379 3.13 -30.80 -36.74
C LYS A 379 2.44 -31.39 -35.50
N MET A 380 1.21 -31.86 -35.66
CA MET A 380 0.44 -32.41 -34.54
C MET A 380 1.07 -33.66 -33.92
N GLU A 381 1.67 -34.49 -34.76
CA GLU A 381 2.37 -35.73 -34.39
C GLU A 381 3.76 -35.52 -33.77
N ASP A 382 4.33 -34.32 -33.89
CA ASP A 382 5.62 -34.00 -33.32
C ASP A 382 5.57 -33.95 -31.80
N GLU A 383 6.68 -34.24 -31.14
CA GLU A 383 6.78 -34.20 -29.68
C GLU A 383 7.66 -33.02 -29.26
N LYS A 384 7.11 -32.05 -28.51
CA LYS A 384 7.79 -30.76 -28.22
C LYS A 384 9.17 -30.95 -27.59
N TYR A 385 9.33 -31.94 -26.71
CA TYR A 385 10.60 -32.22 -26.04
C TYR A 385 11.76 -32.51 -27.01
N ARG A 386 11.49 -32.97 -28.23
CA ARG A 386 12.53 -33.26 -29.24
C ARG A 386 13.13 -31.99 -29.85
N TYR A 387 12.42 -30.87 -29.75
CA TYR A 387 12.81 -29.60 -30.36
C TYR A 387 13.39 -28.61 -29.33
N ILE A 388 13.39 -28.97 -28.04
CA ILE A 388 14.08 -28.24 -26.98
C ILE A 388 15.56 -28.62 -27.01
N LYS A 389 16.41 -27.67 -27.39
CA LYS A 389 17.85 -27.90 -27.61
C LYS A 389 18.67 -27.69 -26.33
N GLU A 390 18.31 -26.68 -25.54
CA GLU A 390 18.98 -26.32 -24.30
C GLU A 390 18.67 -27.34 -23.19
N LYS A 391 19.68 -27.64 -22.37
CA LYS A 391 19.57 -28.63 -21.27
C LYS A 391 19.80 -28.03 -19.89
N GLU A 392 20.38 -26.83 -19.82
CA GLU A 392 20.64 -26.09 -18.60
C GLU A 392 19.98 -24.73 -18.69
N LYS A 393 19.60 -24.16 -17.54
CA LYS A 393 18.99 -22.82 -17.45
C LYS A 393 17.83 -22.61 -18.43
N VAL A 394 17.00 -23.63 -18.58
CA VAL A 394 15.86 -23.66 -19.50
C VAL A 394 14.59 -24.02 -18.73
N ILE A 395 13.49 -23.36 -19.07
CA ILE A 395 12.16 -23.71 -18.57
C ILE A 395 11.20 -23.95 -19.73
N PHE A 396 10.15 -24.73 -19.48
CA PHE A 396 9.08 -25.00 -20.43
C PHE A 396 7.72 -24.62 -19.84
N ILE A 397 6.91 -23.89 -20.60
CA ILE A 397 5.59 -23.41 -20.18
C ILE A 397 4.53 -23.87 -21.18
N ASP A 398 3.57 -24.65 -20.70
CA ASP A 398 2.50 -25.21 -21.52
C ASP A 398 1.31 -25.59 -20.64
N ASN A 399 0.10 -25.16 -20.98
CA ASN A 399 -1.12 -25.53 -20.27
C ASN A 399 -1.40 -27.04 -20.36
N ALA A 400 -0.99 -27.71 -21.44
CA ALA A 400 -1.18 -29.14 -21.63
C ALA A 400 -0.29 -29.97 -20.68
N TYR A 401 -0.92 -30.60 -19.69
CA TYR A 401 -0.24 -31.50 -18.74
C TYR A 401 0.57 -32.60 -19.45
N GLY A 402 0.03 -33.18 -20.52
CA GLY A 402 0.69 -34.25 -21.26
C GLY A 402 2.03 -33.82 -21.88
N GLU A 403 2.09 -32.62 -22.47
CA GLU A 403 3.32 -32.06 -23.04
C GLU A 403 4.33 -31.76 -21.92
N ARG A 404 3.89 -31.11 -20.83
CA ARG A 404 4.75 -30.87 -19.65
C ARG A 404 5.31 -32.16 -19.05
N ALA A 405 4.49 -33.19 -18.90
CA ALA A 405 4.91 -34.48 -18.34
C ALA A 405 5.98 -35.15 -19.20
N LYS A 406 5.83 -35.12 -20.53
CA LYS A 406 6.84 -35.66 -21.46
C LYS A 406 8.13 -34.85 -21.42
N VAL A 407 8.06 -33.52 -21.47
CA VAL A 407 9.24 -32.65 -21.36
C VAL A 407 9.98 -32.89 -20.04
N LYS A 408 9.24 -32.98 -18.92
CA LYS A 408 9.84 -33.27 -17.61
C LYS A 408 10.48 -34.65 -17.57
N LYS A 409 9.83 -35.68 -18.13
CA LYS A 409 10.34 -37.06 -18.13
C LYS A 409 11.59 -37.20 -19.00
N GLU A 410 11.57 -36.68 -20.22
CA GLU A 410 12.60 -36.93 -21.22
C GLU A 410 13.81 -35.98 -21.08
N LEU A 411 13.60 -34.75 -20.62
CA LEU A 411 14.66 -33.73 -20.50
C LEU A 411 15.02 -33.36 -19.05
N ASN A 412 14.17 -33.71 -18.08
CA ASN A 412 14.30 -33.34 -16.66
C ASN A 412 14.39 -31.83 -16.37
N ILE A 413 13.94 -30.97 -17.28
CA ILE A 413 13.94 -29.52 -17.06
C ILE A 413 12.69 -29.07 -16.25
N PRO A 414 12.72 -27.90 -15.59
CA PRO A 414 11.53 -27.33 -14.96
C PRO A 414 10.40 -27.04 -15.96
N VAL A 415 9.17 -27.40 -15.57
CA VAL A 415 7.96 -27.20 -16.39
C VAL A 415 6.90 -26.45 -15.58
N PHE A 416 6.15 -25.56 -16.25
CA PHE A 416 5.19 -24.66 -15.62
C PHE A 416 3.89 -24.60 -16.37
N ASP A 417 2.81 -24.50 -15.61
CA ASP A 417 1.47 -24.22 -16.12
C ASP A 417 1.18 -22.71 -16.04
N VAL A 418 0.14 -22.23 -16.74
CA VAL A 418 -0.21 -20.80 -16.80
C VAL A 418 -0.56 -20.20 -15.44
N ASP A 419 -1.15 -20.97 -14.52
CA ASP A 419 -1.47 -20.50 -13.16
C ASP A 419 -0.21 -20.28 -12.29
N THR A 420 0.91 -20.91 -12.67
CA THR A 420 2.18 -20.80 -11.93
C THR A 420 3.06 -19.65 -12.40
N ILE A 421 2.72 -18.98 -13.51
CA ILE A 421 3.47 -17.84 -14.05
C ILE A 421 3.75 -16.72 -13.04
N PRO A 422 2.84 -16.34 -12.12
CA PRO A 422 3.12 -15.32 -11.11
C PRO A 422 4.33 -15.64 -10.21
N THR A 423 4.74 -16.92 -10.11
CA THR A 423 5.93 -17.34 -9.36
C THR A 423 7.24 -17.00 -10.07
N LEU A 424 7.19 -16.77 -11.40
CA LEU A 424 8.33 -16.48 -12.27
C LEU A 424 8.53 -14.97 -12.51
N ILE A 425 7.67 -14.12 -11.94
CA ILE A 425 7.71 -12.67 -12.07
C ILE A 425 8.42 -12.09 -10.84
N ASP A 426 9.37 -11.18 -11.06
CA ASP A 426 10.03 -10.45 -9.99
C ASP A 426 9.25 -9.16 -9.72
N TRP A 427 8.42 -9.19 -8.68
CA TRP A 427 7.53 -8.09 -8.31
C TRP A 427 8.23 -6.90 -7.65
N ARG A 428 9.56 -6.96 -7.53
CA ARG A 428 10.37 -5.84 -7.06
C ARG A 428 10.77 -4.88 -8.17
N GLU A 429 10.58 -5.27 -9.43
CA GLU A 429 11.00 -4.50 -10.60
C GLU A 429 9.99 -3.47 -11.09
#